data_AF-A0A2A4YHR0-F1
#
_entry.id   AF-A0A2A4YHR0-F1
#
_cell.length_a   1.000
_cell.length_b   1.000
_cell.length_c   1.000
_cell.angle_alpha   90.00
_cell.angle_beta   90.00
_cell.angle_gamma   90.00
#
_symmetry.space_group_name_H-M   'P 1'
#
loop_
_entity.id
_entity.type
_entity.pdbx_description
1 polymer ?
#
loop_
_entity_poly.entity_id
_entity_poly.type
_entity_poly.pdbx_seq_one_letter_code
_entity_poly.pdbx_strand_id
1 'polypeptide(L)'
;MFFYLFNASLDAVKNMSIADGFAILKGGDHAATDYLRNNTTSGLTAAFSPRVKESIDKVKVAQAWEPLTKAYNKAMLFTGGDPVNTDINAYVTELAIRGMFTLIAEEEGKIRKDPLARVSDLLKKVFGSPEAGN
;
A
#
# COMPACT_ATOMS: atom_id res chain seq x y z
N MET A 1 -6.26 -13.65 -1.28
CA MET A 1 -5.63 -12.33 -1.51
C MET A 1 -5.83 -11.45 -0.28
N PHE A 2 -7.08 -11.12 0.09
CA PHE A 2 -7.40 -10.34 1.30
C PHE A 2 -6.74 -10.87 2.58
N PHE A 3 -6.68 -12.19 2.76
CA PHE A 3 -6.11 -12.83 3.96
C PHE A 3 -4.60 -12.62 4.14
N TYR A 4 -3.80 -12.62 3.06
CA TYR A 4 -2.35 -12.43 3.15
C TYR A 4 -1.97 -10.96 3.40
N LEU A 5 -2.73 -10.04 2.82
CA LEU A 5 -2.58 -8.60 3.04
C LEU A 5 -2.92 -8.21 4.48
N PHE A 6 -3.95 -8.86 5.02
CA PHE A 6 -4.33 -8.75 6.41
C PHE A 6 -3.21 -9.24 7.33
N ASN A 7 -2.59 -10.40 7.06
CA ASN A 7 -1.48 -10.90 7.88
C ASN A 7 -0.25 -10.00 7.87
N ALA A 8 0.20 -9.50 6.72
CA ALA A 8 1.36 -8.60 6.67
C ALA A 8 1.14 -7.31 7.48
N SER A 9 -0.08 -6.76 7.42
CA SER A 9 -0.47 -5.56 8.18
C SER A 9 -0.64 -5.88 9.67
N LEU A 10 -1.22 -7.04 10.00
CA LEU A 10 -1.35 -7.53 11.37
C LEU A 10 0.01 -7.76 12.02
N ASP A 11 0.97 -8.33 11.30
CA ASP A 11 2.29 -8.62 11.86
C ASP A 11 3.05 -7.33 12.17
N ALA A 12 2.94 -6.29 11.34
CA ALA A 12 3.49 -4.98 11.69
C ALA A 12 2.80 -4.35 12.90
N VAL A 13 1.50 -4.53 13.07
CA VAL A 13 0.79 -4.05 14.26
C VAL A 13 1.16 -4.87 15.50
N LYS A 14 1.32 -6.19 15.39
CA LYS A 14 1.72 -7.08 16.49
C LYS A 14 3.15 -6.85 16.95
N ASN A 15 4.04 -6.50 16.02
CA ASN A 15 5.44 -6.22 16.31
C ASN A 15 5.69 -4.76 16.71
N MET A 16 4.63 -3.94 16.80
CA MET A 16 4.74 -2.54 17.22
C MET A 16 5.14 -2.44 18.69
N SER A 17 6.21 -1.69 18.96
CA SER A 17 6.60 -1.38 20.34
C SER A 17 5.73 -0.29 20.94
N ILE A 18 5.72 -0.17 22.27
CA ILE A 18 5.04 0.92 22.97
C ILE A 18 5.62 2.29 22.54
N ALA A 19 6.94 2.35 22.29
CA ALA A 19 7.61 3.56 21.82
C ALA A 19 7.11 3.98 20.43
N ASP A 20 6.93 3.02 19.52
CA ASP A 20 6.35 3.27 18.18
C ASP A 20 4.93 3.80 18.30
N GLY A 21 4.13 3.22 19.20
CA GLY A 21 2.77 3.70 19.48
C GLY A 21 2.75 5.17 19.95
N PHE A 22 3.66 5.55 20.85
CA PHE A 22 3.80 6.95 21.28
C PHE A 22 4.31 7.87 20.17
N ALA A 23 5.23 7.39 19.33
CA ALA A 23 5.72 8.13 18.18
C ALA A 23 4.61 8.39 17.15
N ILE A 24 3.74 7.40 16.91
CA ILE A 24 2.56 7.55 16.04
C ILE A 24 1.56 8.55 16.63
N LEU A 25 1.28 8.44 17.93
CA LEU A 25 0.34 9.32 18.64
C LEU A 25 0.80 10.78 18.62
N LYS A 26 2.10 11.03 18.83
CA LYS A 26 2.68 12.39 18.84
C LYS A 26 3.13 12.87 17.46
N GLY A 27 3.17 11.98 16.47
CA GLY A 27 3.61 12.28 15.12
C GLY A 27 2.59 13.08 14.32
N GLY A 28 3.04 13.55 13.14
CA GLY A 28 2.22 14.34 12.21
C GLY A 28 1.08 13.55 11.57
N ASP A 29 0.40 14.18 10.62
CA ASP A 29 -0.87 13.72 10.04
C ASP A 29 -0.86 12.31 9.43
N HIS A 30 0.31 11.76 9.12
CA HIS A 30 0.48 10.46 8.47
C HIS A 30 1.40 9.50 9.24
N ALA A 31 1.64 9.74 10.54
CA ALA A 31 2.62 8.97 11.30
C ALA A 31 2.30 7.46 11.37
N ALA A 32 1.02 7.08 11.44
CA ALA A 32 0.64 5.66 11.42
C ALA A 32 0.86 5.06 10.02
N THR A 33 0.51 5.80 8.98
CA THR A 33 0.71 5.40 7.58
C THR A 33 2.19 5.22 7.27
N ASP A 34 3.04 6.15 7.70
CA ASP A 34 4.50 6.08 7.54
C ASP A 34 5.07 4.84 8.21
N TYR A 35 4.65 4.58 9.45
CA TYR A 35 5.05 3.40 10.19
C TYR A 35 4.66 2.11 9.44
N LEU A 36 3.39 1.99 9.05
CA LEU A 36 2.91 0.82 8.32
C LEU A 36 3.68 0.65 7.00
N ARG A 37 3.87 1.72 6.24
CA ARG A 37 4.64 1.71 4.99
C ARG A 37 6.05 1.18 5.20
N ASN A 38 6.78 1.70 6.17
CA ASN A 38 8.16 1.31 6.41
C ASN A 38 8.28 -0.16 6.87
N ASN A 39 7.29 -0.66 7.60
CA ASN A 39 7.34 -2.00 8.19
C ASN A 39 6.67 -3.09 7.36
N THR A 40 5.86 -2.74 6.35
CA THR A 40 5.08 -3.74 5.59
C THR A 40 5.36 -3.76 4.10
N THR A 41 5.99 -2.74 3.51
CA THR A 41 6.13 -2.62 2.04
C THR A 41 6.79 -3.85 1.41
N SER A 42 7.82 -4.41 2.03
CA SER A 42 8.50 -5.62 1.51
C SER A 42 7.57 -6.84 1.51
N GLY A 43 6.89 -7.10 2.64
CA GLY A 43 5.93 -8.19 2.77
C GLY A 43 4.72 -8.04 1.85
N LEU A 44 4.21 -6.82 1.70
CA LEU A 44 3.14 -6.49 0.77
C LEU A 44 3.61 -6.72 -0.67
N THR A 45 4.80 -6.27 -1.05
CA THR A 45 5.36 -6.51 -2.39
C THR A 45 5.40 -8.00 -2.70
N ALA A 46 5.90 -8.82 -1.78
CA ALA A 46 5.92 -10.28 -1.94
C ALA A 46 4.52 -10.88 -2.08
N ALA A 47 3.54 -10.39 -1.31
CA ALA A 47 2.17 -10.89 -1.32
C ALA A 47 1.36 -10.45 -2.57
N PHE A 48 1.58 -9.23 -3.06
CA PHE A 48 0.84 -8.65 -4.18
C PHE A 48 1.39 -9.06 -5.55
N SER A 49 2.72 -9.20 -5.67
CA SER A 49 3.39 -9.42 -6.97
C SER A 49 2.76 -10.56 -7.79
N PRO A 50 2.44 -11.75 -7.23
CA PRO A 50 1.84 -12.84 -8.01
C PRO A 50 0.48 -12.49 -8.62
N ARG A 51 -0.35 -11.72 -7.91
CA ARG A 51 -1.70 -11.34 -8.34
C ARG A 51 -1.69 -10.18 -9.31
N VAL A 52 -0.77 -9.24 -9.12
CA VAL A 52 -0.51 -8.18 -10.09
C VAL A 52 -0.05 -8.81 -11.40
N LYS A 53 0.90 -9.74 -11.34
CA LYS A 53 1.34 -10.50 -12.51
C LYS A 53 0.19 -11.22 -13.22
N GLU A 54 -0.63 -11.97 -12.49
CA GLU A 54 -1.81 -12.65 -13.06
C GLU A 54 -2.78 -11.66 -13.75
N SER A 55 -2.91 -10.45 -13.21
CA SER A 55 -3.78 -9.41 -13.78
C SER A 55 -3.18 -8.77 -15.03
N ILE A 56 -1.86 -8.54 -15.03
CA ILE A 56 -1.12 -8.03 -16.18
C ILE A 56 -1.12 -9.06 -17.31
N ASP A 57 -0.92 -10.34 -17.01
CA ASP A 57 -0.89 -11.40 -18.02
C ASP A 57 -2.23 -11.53 -18.79
N LYS A 58 -3.35 -11.08 -18.20
CA LYS A 58 -4.67 -11.04 -18.85
C LYS A 58 -4.79 -9.91 -19.88
N VAL A 59 -3.91 -8.92 -19.85
CA VAL A 59 -3.93 -7.77 -20.75
C VAL A 59 -2.66 -7.71 -21.61
N LYS A 60 -2.77 -7.36 -22.89
CA LYS A 60 -1.62 -7.30 -23.80
C LYS A 60 -0.63 -6.15 -23.51
N VAL A 61 -0.80 -5.44 -22.37
CA VAL A 61 0.00 -4.26 -21.99
C VAL A 61 1.47 -4.61 -21.82
N ALA A 62 1.78 -5.82 -21.32
CA ALA A 62 3.17 -6.26 -21.11
C ALA A 62 4.00 -6.24 -22.41
N GLN A 63 3.39 -6.53 -23.56
CA GLN A 63 4.10 -6.59 -24.85
C GLN A 63 4.52 -5.21 -25.37
N ALA A 64 3.77 -4.15 -25.01
CA ALA A 64 4.05 -2.79 -25.44
C ALA A 64 4.89 -2.00 -24.43
N TRP A 65 4.92 -2.42 -23.17
CA TRP A 65 5.56 -1.68 -22.07
C TRP A 65 7.07 -1.59 -22.20
N GLU A 66 7.75 -2.72 -22.39
CA GLU A 66 9.21 -2.76 -22.45
C GLU A 66 9.81 -1.90 -23.58
N PRO A 67 9.35 -1.98 -24.86
CA PRO A 67 9.89 -1.12 -25.91
C PRO A 67 9.58 0.36 -25.67
N LEU A 68 8.39 0.68 -25.16
CA LEU A 68 8.00 2.06 -24.84
C LEU A 68 8.88 2.67 -23.74
N THR A 69 9.04 1.95 -22.63
CA THR A 69 9.82 2.43 -21.48
C THR A 69 11.31 2.50 -21.78
N LYS A 70 11.85 1.59 -22.59
CA LYS A 70 13.23 1.70 -23.09
C LYS A 70 13.44 2.96 -23.94
N ALA A 71 12.50 3.28 -24.82
CA ALA A 71 12.58 4.50 -25.62
C ALA A 71 12.47 5.77 -24.74
N TYR A 72 11.56 5.76 -23.77
CA TYR A 72 11.42 6.85 -22.78
C TYR A 72 12.71 7.03 -21.96
N ASN A 73 13.24 5.97 -21.36
CA ASN A 73 14.46 6.03 -20.54
C ASN A 73 15.65 6.53 -21.36
N LYS A 74 15.75 6.14 -22.63
CA LYS A 74 16.76 6.67 -23.54
C LYS A 74 16.62 8.17 -23.77
N ALA A 75 15.39 8.68 -23.93
CA ALA A 75 15.15 10.13 -24.05
C ALA A 75 15.48 10.88 -22.74
N MET A 76 15.22 10.26 -21.59
CA MET A 76 15.53 10.84 -20.28
C MET A 76 17.05 11.05 -20.07
N LEU A 77 17.90 10.18 -20.63
CA LEU A 77 19.37 10.38 -20.60
C LEU A 77 19.81 11.71 -21.24
N PHE A 78 19.05 12.22 -22.21
CA PHE A 78 19.36 13.48 -22.89
C PHE A 78 18.64 14.70 -22.29
N THR A 79 17.53 14.48 -21.60
CA THR A 79 16.67 15.55 -21.06
C THR A 79 16.82 15.73 -19.55
N GLY A 80 17.53 14.82 -18.87
CA GLY A 80 17.81 14.87 -17.44
C GLY A 80 16.64 14.43 -16.55
N GLY A 81 15.62 13.75 -17.09
CA GLY A 81 14.51 13.23 -16.31
C GLY A 81 14.79 11.88 -15.65
N ASP A 82 13.91 11.47 -14.74
CA ASP A 82 14.04 10.20 -14.04
C ASP A 82 13.61 9.00 -14.91
N PRO A 83 14.39 7.91 -14.92
CA PRO A 83 14.01 6.70 -15.64
C PRO A 83 12.84 5.98 -14.94
N VAL A 84 12.06 5.25 -15.73
CA VAL A 84 11.01 4.36 -15.23
C VAL A 84 11.46 2.91 -15.22
N ASN A 85 10.88 2.11 -14.33
CA ASN A 85 11.14 0.67 -14.28
C ASN A 85 10.54 -0.03 -15.51
N THR A 86 11.39 -0.73 -16.27
CA THR A 86 10.98 -1.45 -17.48
C THR A 86 10.28 -2.77 -17.19
N ASP A 87 10.37 -3.31 -15.97
CA ASP A 87 9.55 -4.44 -15.54
C ASP A 87 8.16 -3.95 -15.14
N ILE A 88 7.17 -4.21 -16.00
CA ILE A 88 5.78 -3.82 -15.76
C ILE A 88 5.21 -4.44 -14.48
N ASN A 89 5.62 -5.66 -14.11
CA ASN A 89 5.10 -6.34 -12.93
C ASN A 89 5.56 -5.61 -11.67
N ALA A 90 6.86 -5.30 -11.60
CA ALA A 90 7.43 -4.55 -10.49
C ALA A 90 6.85 -3.13 -10.44
N TYR A 91 6.78 -2.44 -11.58
CA TYR A 91 6.26 -1.08 -11.67
C TYR A 91 4.80 -0.96 -11.20
N VAL A 92 3.90 -1.81 -11.71
CA VAL A 92 2.49 -1.79 -11.33
C VAL A 92 2.30 -2.24 -9.88
N THR A 93 3.09 -3.20 -9.40
CA THR A 93 3.05 -3.61 -7.99
C THR A 93 3.41 -2.44 -7.07
N GLU A 94 4.47 -1.70 -7.39
CA GLU A 94 4.86 -0.51 -6.64
C GLU A 94 3.77 0.56 -6.65
N LEU A 95 3.18 0.85 -7.81
CA LEU A 95 2.07 1.81 -7.92
C LEU A 95 0.85 1.38 -7.12
N ALA A 96 0.50 0.10 -7.14
CA ALA A 96 -0.63 -0.44 -6.37
C ALA A 96 -0.41 -0.26 -4.86
N ILE A 97 0.78 -0.59 -4.36
CA ILE A 97 1.15 -0.43 -2.95
C ILE A 97 1.18 1.06 -2.57
N ARG A 98 1.74 1.92 -3.42
CA ARG A 98 1.74 3.37 -3.22
C ARG A 98 0.32 3.95 -3.16
N GLY A 99 -0.55 3.52 -4.07
CA GLY A 99 -1.96 3.90 -4.09
C GLY A 99 -2.69 3.45 -2.83
N MET A 100 -2.44 2.22 -2.37
CA MET A 100 -2.98 1.74 -1.10
C MET A 100 -2.56 2.62 0.09
N PHE A 101 -1.28 2.99 0.20
CA PHE A 101 -0.84 3.90 1.27
C PHE A 101 -1.38 5.31 1.14
N THR A 102 -1.69 5.77 -0.08
CA THR A 102 -2.37 7.06 -0.29
C THR A 102 -3.78 7.02 0.33
N LEU A 103 -4.53 5.93 0.13
CA LEU A 103 -5.85 5.76 0.73
C LEU A 103 -5.78 5.61 2.26
N ILE A 104 -4.78 4.89 2.76
CA ILE A 104 -4.57 4.74 4.21
C ILE A 104 -4.25 6.11 4.84
N ALA A 105 -3.40 6.93 4.21
CA ALA A 105 -3.09 8.28 4.67
C ALA A 105 -4.34 9.17 4.74
N GLU A 106 -5.21 9.08 3.74
CA GLU A 106 -6.47 9.83 3.71
C GLU A 106 -7.39 9.40 4.86
N GLU A 107 -7.51 8.10 5.10
CA GLU A 107 -8.32 7.56 6.19
C GLU A 107 -7.74 7.88 7.58
N GLU A 108 -6.42 7.82 7.75
CA GLU A 108 -5.75 8.29 8.98
C GLU A 108 -6.07 9.77 9.23
N GLY A 109 -5.99 10.61 8.21
CA GLY A 109 -6.33 12.03 8.32
C GLY A 109 -7.78 12.26 8.76
N LYS A 110 -8.73 11.44 8.28
CA LYS A 110 -10.13 11.50 8.74
C LYS A 110 -10.26 11.10 10.21
N ILE A 111 -9.57 10.04 10.63
CA ILE A 111 -9.56 9.57 12.02
C ILE A 111 -8.94 10.63 12.95
N ARG A 112 -7.86 11.30 12.55
CA ARG A 112 -7.23 12.37 13.35
C ARG A 112 -8.15 13.59 13.55
N LYS A 113 -8.97 13.93 12.56
CA LYS A 113 -9.92 15.05 12.62
C LYS A 113 -11.13 14.75 13.50
N ASP A 114 -11.65 13.53 13.46
CA ASP A 114 -12.78 13.10 14.29
C ASP A 114 -12.57 11.67 14.84
N PRO A 115 -11.75 11.51 15.89
CA PRO A 115 -11.41 10.18 16.40
C PRO A 115 -12.62 9.45 16.99
N LEU A 116 -13.50 10.18 17.69
CA LEU A 116 -14.61 9.58 18.44
C LEU A 116 -15.72 9.06 17.52
N ALA A 117 -16.08 9.78 16.47
CA ALA A 117 -17.08 9.31 15.51
C ALA A 117 -16.55 8.11 14.69
N ARG A 118 -15.28 8.18 14.25
CA ARG A 118 -14.70 7.12 13.40
C ARG A 118 -14.48 5.82 14.16
N VAL A 119 -14.14 5.85 15.45
CA VAL A 119 -14.05 4.63 16.27
C VAL A 119 -15.41 3.94 16.40
N SER A 120 -16.50 4.67 16.64
CA SER A 120 -17.83 4.06 16.75
C SER A 120 -18.28 3.39 15.44
N ASP A 121 -18.07 4.07 14.30
CA ASP A 121 -18.47 3.57 12.98
C ASP A 121 -17.63 2.38 12.52
N LEU A 122 -16.30 2.42 12.75
CA LEU A 122 -15.40 1.31 12.44
C LEU A 122 -15.73 0.07 13.29
N LEU A 123 -15.94 0.25 14.60
CA LEU A 123 -16.33 -0.84 15.48
C LEU A 123 -17.66 -1.47 15.05
N LYS A 124 -18.66 -0.67 14.70
CA LYS A 124 -19.94 -1.18 14.17
C LYS A 124 -19.78 -1.91 12.83
N LYS A 125 -18.91 -1.44 11.93
CA LYS A 125 -18.70 -2.08 10.62
C LYS A 125 -17.96 -3.41 10.71
N VAL A 126 -16.97 -3.50 11.61
CA VAL A 126 -16.14 -4.71 11.78
C VAL A 126 -16.82 -5.75 12.66
N PHE A 127 -17.51 -5.31 13.72
CA PHE A 127 -18.14 -6.21 14.71
C PHE A 127 -19.67 -6.32 14.59
N GLY A 128 -20.30 -5.52 13.72
CA GLY A 128 -21.73 -5.59 13.46
C GLY A 128 -22.12 -6.46 12.27
N SER A 129 -21.17 -7.08 11.56
CA SER A 129 -21.48 -8.08 10.53
C SER A 129 -21.79 -9.44 11.18
N PRO A 130 -22.90 -10.14 10.81
CA PRO A 130 -23.24 -11.47 11.33
C PRO A 130 -22.19 -12.56 11.09
N GLU A 131 -21.17 -12.28 10.25
CA GLU A 131 -20.09 -13.21 9.91
C GLU A 131 -18.93 -13.18 10.92
N ALA A 132 -18.90 -12.24 11.87
CA ALA A 132 -17.87 -12.19 12.92
C ALA A 132 -18.14 -13.14 14.11
N GLY A 133 -19.18 -13.98 14.01
CA GLY A 133 -19.70 -14.80 15.09
C GLY A 133 -19.79 -16.31 14.83
N ASN A 134 -19.04 -16.86 13.87
CA ASN A 134 -18.87 -18.31 13.69
C ASN A 134 -17.41 -18.69 13.44
#